data_AF-A0A850QVD3-F1
#
_entry.id   AF-A0A850QVD3-F1
#
_cell.length_a   1.000
_cell.length_b   1.000
_cell.length_c   1.000
_cell.angle_alpha   90.00
_cell.angle_beta   90.00
_cell.angle_gamma   90.00
#
_symmetry.space_group_name_H-M   'P 1'
#
loop_
_entity.id
_entity.type
_entity.pdbx_description
1 polymer ?
#
loop_
_entity_poly.entity_id
_entity_poly.type
_entity_poly.pdbx_seq_one_letter_code
_entity_poly.pdbx_strand_id
1 'polypeptide(L)' 'MKYLVTLFWTIVYGQILGYIGAALTSRSDQPGLALGVSVVVGLIICILPKLLQPQTSKKG' A
#
# COMPACT_ATOMS: atom_id res chain seq x y z
N MET A 1 -2.13 -17.40 -1.34
CA MET A 1 -1.64 -17.16 0.04
C MET A 1 -0.85 -15.85 0.16
N LYS A 2 0.28 -15.67 -0.53
CA LYS A 2 1.17 -14.49 -0.35
C LYS A 2 0.48 -13.13 -0.61
N TYR A 3 -0.29 -13.01 -1.69
CA TYR A 3 -0.94 -11.73 -2.07
C TYR A 3 -2.00 -11.24 -1.07
N LEU A 4 -2.78 -12.13 -0.47
CA LEU A 4 -3.77 -11.74 0.55
C LEU A 4 -3.10 -11.19 1.80
N VAL A 5 -2.01 -11.83 2.23
CA VAL A 5 -1.22 -11.40 3.39
C VAL A 5 -0.56 -10.05 3.11
N THR A 6 -0.01 -9.85 1.91
CA THR A 6 0.56 -8.56 1.50
C THR A 6 -0.50 -7.45 1.47
N LEU A 7 -1.71 -7.75 0.99
CA LEU A 7 -2.80 -6.79 0.92
C LEU A 7 -3.29 -6.41 2.32
N PHE A 8 -3.44 -7.39 3.21
CA PHE A 8 -3.78 -7.17 4.62
C PHE A 8 -2.76 -6.26 5.32
N TRP A 9 -1.47 -6.59 5.22
CA TRP A 9 -0.41 -5.78 5.82
C TRP A 9 -0.29 -4.39 5.20
N THR A 10 -0.53 -4.25 3.90
CA THR A 10 -0.51 -2.93 3.24
C THR A 10 -1.58 -2.00 3.77
N ILE A 11 -2.79 -2.51 4.03
CA ILE A 11 -3.87 -1.73 4.64
C ILE A 11 -3.49 -1.27 6.05
N VAL A 12 -2.98 -2.20 6.87
CA VAL A 12 -2.53 -1.92 8.24
C VAL A 12 -1.42 -0.87 8.25
N TYR A 13 -0.39 -1.04 7.43
CA TYR A 13 0.71 -0.06 7.33
C TYR A 13 0.25 1.30 6.85
N GLY A 14 -0.64 1.37 5.86
CA GLY A 14 -1.12 2.66 5.37
C GLY A 14 -1.95 3.43 6.41
N GLN A 15 -2.68 2.75 7.30
CA GLN A 15 -3.36 3.40 8.44
C GLN A 15 -2.35 3.95 9.46
N ILE A 16 -1.31 3.17 9.79
CA ILE A 16 -0.24 3.61 10.69
C ILE A 16 0.50 4.82 10.11
N LEU A 17 0.84 4.78 8.82
CA LEU A 17 1.46 5.90 8.09
C LEU A 17 0.55 7.13 8.04
N GLY A 18 -0.76 6.95 7.85
CA GLY A 18 -1.74 8.03 7.88
C GLY A 18 -1.79 8.73 9.24
N TYR A 19 -1.82 7.95 10.32
CA TYR A 19 -1.78 8.47 11.70
C TYR A 19 -0.48 9.20 12.00
N ILE A 20 0.67 8.62 11.62
CA ILE A 20 1.97 9.28 11.81
C ILE A 20 2.06 10.57 10.99
N GLY A 21 1.57 10.57 9.74
CA GLY A 21 1.59 11.74 8.86
C GLY A 21 0.70 12.87 9.38
N ALA A 22 -0.46 12.55 9.93
CA ALA A 22 -1.35 13.54 10.56
C ALA A 22 -0.76 14.11 11.85
N ALA A 23 -0.19 13.25 12.72
CA ALA A 23 0.53 13.68 13.91
C ALA A 23 1.70 14.63 13.57
N LEU A 24 2.46 14.31 12.51
CA LEU A 24 3.60 15.13 12.06
C LEU A 24 3.16 16.46 11.45
N THR A 25 2.02 16.50 10.76
CA THR A 25 1.47 17.72 10.18
C THR A 25 0.65 18.55 11.16
N SER A 26 0.55 18.11 12.44
CA SER A 26 -0.28 18.74 13.48
C SER A 26 -1.72 18.99 13.02
N ARG A 27 -2.19 18.19 12.07
CA ARG A 27 -3.51 18.33 11.44
C ARG A 27 -4.40 17.24 11.99
N SER A 28 -5.67 17.57 12.22
CA SER A 28 -6.64 16.61 12.72
C SER A 28 -6.67 15.36 11.83
N ASP A 29 -6.46 14.20 12.45
CA ASP A 29 -6.55 12.89 11.82
C ASP A 29 -7.91 12.75 11.11
N GLN A 30 -7.88 12.69 9.78
CA GLN A 30 -9.05 12.35 8.98
C GLN A 30 -8.94 10.89 8.54
N PRO A 31 -9.52 9.94 9.29
CA PRO A 31 -9.39 8.51 9.01
C PRO A 31 -9.90 8.13 7.60
N GLY A 32 -10.84 8.90 7.05
CA GLY A 32 -11.33 8.73 5.67
C GLY A 32 -10.26 8.99 4.60
N LEU A 33 -9.41 10.00 4.78
CA LEU A 33 -8.30 10.28 3.84
C LEU A 33 -7.20 9.22 3.95
N ALA A 34 -6.86 8.81 5.17
CA ALA A 34 -5.88 7.74 5.40
C ALA A 34 -6.33 6.42 4.76
N LEU A 35 -7.63 6.08 4.85
CA LEU A 35 -8.20 4.91 4.16
C LEU A 35 -8.08 5.04 2.64
N GLY A 36 -8.41 6.19 2.07
CA GLY A 36 -8.27 6.44 0.64
C GLY A 36 -6.83 6.27 0.15
N VAL A 37 -5.86 6.84 0.88
CA VAL A 37 -4.43 6.72 0.54
C VAL A 37 -3.93 5.28 0.69
N SER A 38 -4.30 4.57 1.77
CA SER A 38 -3.97 3.14 1.92
C SER A 38 -4.46 2.30 0.75
N VAL A 39 -5.68 2.53 0.28
CA VAL A 39 -6.27 1.77 -0.84
C VAL A 39 -5.53 2.07 -2.14
N VAL A 40 -5.24 3.34 -2.43
CA VAL A 40 -4.49 3.73 -3.63
C VAL A 40 -3.08 3.13 -3.62
N VAL A 41 -2.36 3.25 -2.50
CA VAL A 41 -1.02 2.68 -2.34
C VAL A 41 -1.05 1.15 -2.43
N GLY A 42 -2.04 0.50 -1.84
CA GLY A 42 -2.23 -0.95 -1.97
C GLY A 42 -2.50 -1.39 -3.40
N LEU A 43 -3.28 -0.62 -4.15
CA LEU A 43 -3.52 -0.85 -5.58
C LEU A 43 -2.24 -0.69 -6.39
N ILE A 44 -1.45 0.34 -6.11
CA ILE A 44 -0.14 0.58 -6.74
C ILE A 44 0.77 -0.60 -6.45
N ILE A 45 0.91 -1.05 -5.20
CA ILE A 45 1.76 -2.20 -4.82
C ILE A 45 1.25 -3.52 -5.44
N CYS A 46 -0.03 -3.64 -5.76
CA CYS A 46 -0.55 -4.82 -6.46
C CYS A 46 -0.25 -4.80 -7.96
N ILE A 47 -0.23 -3.62 -8.58
CA ILE A 47 0.05 -3.41 -10.01
C ILE A 47 1.55 -3.33 -10.30
N LEU A 48 2.33 -2.71 -9.42
CA LEU A 48 3.77 -2.54 -9.53
C LEU A 48 4.49 -3.86 -9.84
N PRO A 49 4.27 -4.98 -9.15
CA PRO A 49 4.95 -6.24 -9.45
C PRO A 49 4.49 -6.87 -10.78
N LYS A 50 3.29 -6.56 -11.29
CA LYS A 50 2.92 -6.94 -12.66
C LYS A 50 3.65 -6.10 -13.71
N LEU A 51 3.96 -4.84 -13.39
CA LEU A 51 4.67 -3.92 -14.28
C LEU A 51 6.19 -4.09 -14.21
N LEU A 52 6.72 -4.37 -13.01
CA LEU A 52 8.12 -4.63 -12.71
C LEU A 52 8.51 -6.09 -12.87
N GLN A 53 7.57 -6.99 -13.18
CA GLN A 53 7.93 -8.34 -13.59
C GLN A 53 8.91 -8.19 -14.75
N PRO A 54 10.20 -8.50 -14.54
CA PRO A 54 11.10 -8.52 -15.67
C PRO A 54 10.55 -9.62 -16.57
N GLN A 55 10.56 -9.38 -17.88
CA GLN A 55 10.45 -10.43 -18.89
C GLN A 55 11.66 -11.35 -18.77
N THR A 56 11.90 -11.95 -17.60
CA THR A 56 12.87 -13.02 -17.42
C THR A 56 12.27 -14.22 -18.12
N SER A 57 12.57 -14.23 -19.41
CA SER A 57 12.82 -15.36 -20.26
C SER A 57 12.57 -16.67 -19.51
N LYS A 58 11.51 -17.36 -19.93
CA LYS A 58 11.58 -18.81 -20.16
C LYS A 58 13.03 -19.16 -20.50
N LYS A 59 13.73 -19.83 -19.60
CA LYS A 59 14.92 -20.59 -19.96
C LYS A 59 14.67 -21.97 -19.38
N GLY A 60 14.13 -22.82 -20.27
CA GLY A 60 14.15 -24.25 -20.07
C GLY A 60 15.55 -24.81 -20.20
#